data_AF-A0AAU0HDU2-F1
#
_entry.id   AF-A0AAU0HDU2-F1
#
_cell.length_a   1.000
_cell.length_b   1.000
_cell.length_c   1.000
_cell.angle_alpha   90.00
_cell.angle_beta   90.00
_cell.angle_gamma   90.00
#
_symmetry.space_group_name_H-M   'P 1'
#
loop_
_entity.id
_entity.type
_entity.pdbx_description
1 polymer ?
#
loop_
_entity_poly.entity_id
_entity_poly.type
_entity_poly.pdbx_seq_one_letter_code
_entity_poly.pdbx_strand_id
1 'polypeptide(L)'
;MIVTTTETVGGRTISESLGVCRGNVIRARHVGNDIVAGLRNIVGGEVNEYTKLMAEARQQAYDRMLAHAEQMGADAVVGMRFTTSTITQGAAEILAFGTAVKLAAPAAADDVSYMKRG
;
A
#
# COMPACT_ATOMS: atom_id res chain seq x y z
N MET A 1 -10.74 -3.28 3.36
CA MET A 1 -9.56 -3.88 4.01
C MET A 1 -8.77 -2.80 4.73
N ILE A 2 -8.27 -3.06 5.93
CA ILE A 2 -7.41 -2.10 6.67
C ILE A 2 -5.98 -2.21 6.13
N VAL A 3 -5.29 -1.10 5.89
CA VAL A 3 -3.87 -1.10 5.55
C VAL A 3 -3.12 -0.12 6.44
N THR A 4 -2.00 -0.56 6.99
CA THR A 4 -1.16 0.28 7.84
C THR A 4 0.32 0.01 7.60
N THR A 5 1.13 1.04 7.84
CA THR A 5 2.58 0.94 7.84
C THR A 5 3.12 0.37 9.17
N THR A 6 2.31 0.32 10.22
CA THR A 6 2.65 -0.33 11.50
C THR A 6 2.55 -1.85 11.39
N GLU A 7 3.24 -2.58 12.26
CA GLU A 7 3.20 -4.06 12.28
C GLU A 7 1.90 -4.62 12.88
N THR A 8 1.09 -3.78 13.51
CA THR A 8 -0.20 -4.14 14.13
C THR A 8 -1.29 -3.14 13.78
N VAL A 9 -2.55 -3.53 13.96
CA VAL A 9 -3.71 -2.66 13.82
C VAL A 9 -4.19 -2.25 15.21
N GLY A 10 -4.25 -0.95 15.50
CA GLY A 10 -4.65 -0.44 16.81
C GLY A 10 -6.04 -0.96 17.23
N GLY A 11 -6.14 -1.50 18.45
CA GLY A 11 -7.39 -2.04 18.99
C GLY A 11 -7.87 -3.35 18.36
N ARG A 12 -7.04 -4.01 17.54
CA ARG A 12 -7.36 -5.29 16.91
C ARG A 12 -6.24 -6.30 17.15
N THR A 13 -6.61 -7.54 17.38
CA THR A 13 -5.66 -8.66 17.50
C THR A 13 -5.52 -9.35 16.14
N ILE A 14 -4.29 -9.60 15.70
CA ILE A 14 -4.02 -10.44 14.52
C ILE A 14 -4.18 -11.91 14.94
N SER A 15 -5.08 -12.64 14.27
CA SER A 15 -5.32 -14.06 14.56
C SER A 15 -4.49 -15.00 13.69
N GLU A 16 -4.17 -14.58 12.47
CA GLU A 16 -3.44 -15.39 11.50
C GLU A 16 -2.62 -14.48 10.57
N SER A 17 -1.37 -14.84 10.29
CA SER A 17 -0.56 -14.22 9.24
C SER A 17 -0.63 -15.08 7.98
N LEU A 18 -1.09 -14.49 6.89
CA LEU A 18 -1.29 -15.17 5.60
C LEU A 18 -0.05 -15.09 4.70
N GLY A 19 0.97 -14.33 5.12
CA GLY A 19 2.22 -14.13 4.39
C GLY A 19 2.25 -12.80 3.64
N VAL A 20 3.20 -12.70 2.70
CA VAL A 20 3.47 -11.44 1.99
C VAL A 20 2.48 -11.24 0.85
N CYS A 21 1.70 -10.16 0.91
CA CYS A 21 0.98 -9.65 -0.24
C CYS A 21 1.81 -8.59 -0.97
N ARG A 22 1.63 -8.49 -2.29
CA ARG A 22 2.43 -7.61 -3.14
C ARG A 22 1.70 -7.21 -4.40
N GLY A 23 2.03 -6.04 -4.92
CA GLY A 23 1.61 -5.55 -6.22
C GLY A 23 2.66 -4.62 -6.79
N ASN A 24 3.06 -4.84 -8.03
CA ASN A 24 4.08 -4.03 -8.70
C ASN A 24 3.55 -3.41 -9.99
N VAL A 25 4.23 -2.37 -10.44
CA VAL A 25 4.03 -1.78 -11.75
C VAL A 25 5.37 -1.33 -12.33
N ILE A 26 5.54 -1.51 -13.64
CA ILE A 26 6.72 -1.04 -14.37
C ILE A 26 6.30 0.15 -15.23
N ARG A 27 7.06 1.25 -15.16
CA ARG A 27 6.86 2.45 -16.00
C ARG A 27 8.09 2.69 -16.85
N ALA A 28 7.87 2.83 -18.16
CA ALA A 28 8.92 3.12 -19.14
C ALA A 28 9.10 4.63 -19.36
N ARG A 29 10.33 5.03 -19.69
CA ARG A 29 10.80 6.40 -19.91
C ARG A 29 10.15 7.06 -21.12
N HIS A 30 9.63 6.29 -22.08
CA HIS A 30 8.88 6.81 -23.21
C HIS A 30 7.62 7.58 -22.79
N VAL A 31 7.00 7.22 -21.65
CA VAL A 31 5.89 7.99 -21.04
C VAL A 31 6.41 9.32 -20.44
N GLY A 32 7.69 9.38 -20.08
CA GLY A 32 8.34 10.56 -19.51
C GLY A 32 9.04 11.48 -20.52
N ASN A 33 9.39 11.01 -21.72
CA ASN A 33 10.06 11.84 -22.73
C ASN A 33 9.18 13.00 -23.23
N ASP A 34 7.88 12.76 -23.39
CA ASP A 34 6.91 13.81 -23.74
C ASP A 34 6.77 14.84 -22.61
N ILE A 35 6.86 14.36 -21.37
CA ILE A 35 6.87 15.20 -20.16
C ILE A 35 8.13 16.07 -20.14
N VAL A 36 9.33 15.50 -20.32
CA VAL A 36 10.61 16.26 -20.36
C VAL A 36 10.64 17.32 -21.47
N ALA A 37 10.04 17.05 -22.64
CA ALA A 37 9.95 18.02 -23.72
C ALA A 37 9.15 19.28 -23.34
N GLY A 38 8.10 19.14 -22.52
CA GLY A 38 7.28 20.25 -22.01
C GLY A 38 7.92 21.02 -20.83
N LEU A 39 8.93 20.44 -20.17
CA LEU A 39 9.49 20.92 -18.90
C LEU A 39 10.79 21.71 -19.03
N ARG A 40 11.26 21.97 -20.25
CA ARG A 40 12.53 22.69 -20.51
C ARG A 40 12.63 24.06 -19.82
N ASN A 41 11.55 24.59 -19.24
CA ASN A 41 11.48 25.87 -18.54
C ASN A 41 11.30 25.78 -17.01
N ILE A 42 11.25 24.59 -16.38
CA ILE A 42 11.08 24.49 -14.92
C ILE A 42 12.43 24.61 -14.21
N VAL A 43 12.67 25.73 -13.54
CA VAL A 43 13.81 25.94 -12.65
C VAL A 43 13.39 25.61 -11.21
N GLY A 44 13.95 24.53 -10.66
CA GLY A 44 14.03 24.27 -9.22
C GLY A 44 12.75 23.81 -8.49
N GLY A 45 11.65 23.55 -9.19
CA GLY A 45 10.36 23.15 -8.61
C GLY A 45 10.00 21.67 -8.78
N GLU A 46 8.88 21.28 -8.16
CA GLU A 46 8.23 19.98 -8.41
C GLU A 46 7.83 19.85 -9.88
N VAL A 47 8.00 18.66 -10.42
CA VAL A 47 7.60 18.36 -11.78
C VAL A 47 6.22 17.70 -11.76
N ASN A 48 5.17 18.52 -11.86
CA ASN A 48 3.77 18.12 -11.68
C ASN A 48 3.37 16.88 -12.48
N GLU A 49 3.77 16.79 -13.74
CA GLU A 49 3.46 15.67 -14.62
C GLU A 49 4.15 14.37 -14.16
N TYR A 50 5.41 14.45 -13.69
CA TYR A 50 6.09 13.29 -13.10
C TYR A 50 5.49 12.91 -11.75
N THR A 51 5.11 13.89 -10.92
CA THR A 51 4.41 13.59 -9.66
C THR A 51 3.10 12.87 -9.93
N LYS A 52 2.29 13.36 -10.87
CA LYS A 52 1.04 12.72 -11.27
C LYS A 52 1.28 11.29 -11.77
N LEU A 53 2.25 11.10 -12.66
CA LEU A 53 2.60 9.78 -13.17
C LEU A 53 3.04 8.82 -12.05
N MET A 54 3.84 9.31 -11.10
CA MET A 54 4.26 8.51 -9.95
C MET A 54 3.11 8.22 -8.98
N ALA A 55 2.17 9.13 -8.81
CA ALA A 55 0.97 8.92 -8.01
C ALA A 55 0.09 7.82 -8.63
N GLU A 56 -0.16 7.87 -9.94
CA GLU A 56 -0.92 6.85 -10.67
C GLU A 56 -0.22 5.48 -10.61
N ALA A 57 1.11 5.45 -10.75
CA ALA A 57 1.88 4.23 -10.66
C ALA A 57 1.83 3.61 -9.24
N ARG A 58 1.97 4.43 -8.19
CA ARG A 58 1.82 3.96 -6.80
C ARG A 58 0.41 3.43 -6.53
N GLN A 59 -0.62 4.14 -6.99
CA GLN A 59 -1.99 3.69 -6.83
C GLN A 59 -2.22 2.34 -7.49
N GLN A 60 -1.74 2.15 -8.73
CA GLN A 60 -1.89 0.87 -9.42
C GLN A 60 -1.13 -0.27 -8.73
N ALA A 61 0.08 -0.02 -8.20
CA ALA A 61 0.82 -1.01 -7.43
C ALA A 61 0.08 -1.37 -6.13
N TYR A 62 -0.47 -0.36 -5.45
CA TYR A 62 -1.27 -0.52 -4.23
C TYR A 62 -2.53 -1.34 -4.48
N ASP A 63 -3.32 -1.02 -5.50
CA ASP A 63 -4.55 -1.74 -5.83
C ASP A 63 -4.28 -3.21 -6.16
N ARG A 64 -3.17 -3.51 -6.83
CA ARG A 64 -2.73 -4.89 -7.09
C ARG A 64 -2.33 -5.62 -5.80
N MET A 65 -1.69 -4.94 -4.86
CA MET A 65 -1.36 -5.50 -3.55
C MET A 65 -2.64 -5.80 -2.75
N LEU A 66 -3.63 -4.90 -2.78
CA LEU A 66 -4.94 -5.13 -2.17
C LEU A 66 -5.62 -6.35 -2.79
N ALA A 67 -5.72 -6.41 -4.11
CA ALA A 67 -6.35 -7.55 -4.80
C ALA A 67 -5.66 -8.88 -4.44
N HIS A 68 -4.33 -8.90 -4.34
CA HIS A 68 -3.60 -10.09 -3.88
C HIS A 68 -3.93 -10.43 -2.41
N ALA A 69 -3.98 -9.45 -1.51
CA ALA A 69 -4.39 -9.68 -0.12
C ALA A 69 -5.86 -10.17 0.00
N GLU A 70 -6.78 -9.66 -0.84
CA GLU A 70 -8.16 -10.15 -0.91
C GLU A 70 -8.21 -11.61 -1.37
N GLN A 71 -7.42 -11.98 -2.38
CA GLN A 71 -7.31 -13.37 -2.85
C GLN A 71 -6.78 -14.31 -1.77
N MET A 72 -5.96 -13.81 -0.84
CA MET A 72 -5.47 -14.56 0.32
C MET A 72 -6.52 -14.66 1.44
N GLY A 73 -7.63 -13.92 1.36
CA GLY A 73 -8.66 -13.86 2.41
C GLY A 73 -8.25 -12.99 3.60
N ALA A 74 -7.47 -11.93 3.35
CA ALA A 74 -6.99 -11.03 4.40
C ALA A 74 -8.04 -9.99 4.81
N ASP A 75 -8.10 -9.69 6.10
CA ASP A 75 -8.87 -8.57 6.64
C ASP A 75 -8.07 -7.27 6.62
N ALA A 76 -6.74 -7.40 6.75
CA ALA A 76 -5.81 -6.28 6.80
C ALA A 76 -4.45 -6.58 6.17
N VAL A 77 -3.73 -5.52 5.82
CA VAL A 77 -2.30 -5.53 5.48
C VAL A 77 -1.54 -4.66 6.48
N VAL A 78 -0.55 -5.25 7.15
CA VAL A 78 0.33 -4.56 8.10
C VAL A 78 1.74 -4.46 7.53
N GLY A 79 2.56 -3.56 8.10
CA GLY A 79 3.94 -3.36 7.67
C GLY A 79 4.04 -2.89 6.21
N MET A 80 3.02 -2.21 5.68
CA MET A 80 2.97 -1.83 4.27
C MET A 80 4.11 -0.89 3.90
N ARG A 81 4.80 -1.17 2.80
CA ARG A 81 5.87 -0.31 2.25
C ARG A 81 5.71 -0.17 0.74
N PHE A 82 6.20 0.95 0.23
CA PHE A 82 6.58 1.10 -1.16
C PHE A 82 8.09 0.99 -1.30
N THR A 83 8.55 0.33 -2.37
CA THR A 83 9.92 0.40 -2.83
C THR A 83 9.95 0.63 -4.33
N THR A 84 11.06 1.17 -4.82
CA THR A 84 11.27 1.42 -6.25
C THR A 84 12.59 0.82 -6.67
N SER A 85 12.66 0.28 -7.88
CA SER A 85 13.88 -0.31 -8.44
C SER A 85 14.03 0.04 -9.90
N THR A 86 15.25 0.35 -10.33
CA THR A 86 15.53 0.52 -11.77
C THR A 86 15.69 -0.87 -12.38
N ILE A 87 14.88 -1.20 -13.39
CA ILE A 87 14.89 -2.52 -14.04
C ILE A 87 15.83 -2.50 -15.25
N THR A 88 15.72 -1.47 -16.09
CA THR A 88 16.60 -1.25 -17.25
C THR A 88 16.79 0.25 -17.47
N GLN A 89 17.65 0.62 -18.42
CA GLN A 89 17.86 2.00 -18.82
C GLN A 89 16.53 2.59 -19.34
N GLY A 90 15.87 3.35 -18.48
CA GLY A 90 14.57 3.95 -18.78
C GLY A 90 13.36 3.09 -18.43
N ALA A 91 13.44 2.16 -17.49
CA ALA A 91 12.25 1.63 -16.83
C ALA A 91 12.48 1.44 -15.33
N ALA A 92 11.50 1.85 -14.54
CA ALA A 92 11.49 1.68 -13.10
C ALA A 92 10.26 0.90 -12.65
N GLU A 93 10.47 0.02 -11.67
CA GLU A 93 9.42 -0.64 -10.92
C GLU A 93 9.03 0.20 -9.71
N ILE A 94 7.73 0.24 -9.43
CA ILE A 94 7.18 0.57 -8.11
C ILE A 94 6.53 -0.69 -7.57
N LEU A 95 6.95 -1.12 -6.39
CA LEU A 95 6.44 -2.29 -5.69
C LEU A 95 5.79 -1.83 -4.37
N ALA A 96 4.52 -2.17 -4.20
CA ALA A 96 3.80 -2.13 -2.93
C ALA A 96 3.82 -3.54 -2.32
N PHE A 97 4.17 -3.65 -1.04
CA PHE A 97 4.15 -4.93 -0.33
C PHE A 97 3.85 -4.75 1.16
N GLY A 98 3.44 -5.83 1.80
CA GLY A 98 3.18 -5.90 3.24
C GLY A 98 2.80 -7.32 3.65
N THR A 99 2.41 -7.49 4.91
CA THR A 99 1.95 -8.78 5.43
C THR A 99 0.43 -8.80 5.46
N ALA A 100 -0.17 -9.70 4.70
CA ALA A 100 -1.60 -9.98 4.75
C ALA A 100 -1.94 -10.75 6.03
N VAL A 101 -2.96 -10.31 6.76
CA VAL A 101 -3.36 -10.88 8.04
C VAL A 101 -4.88 -10.99 8.18
N LYS A 102 -5.32 -11.96 8.98
CA LYS A 102 -6.69 -11.98 9.52
C LYS A 102 -6.73 -11.36 10.89
N LEU A 103 -7.83 -10.68 11.18
CA LEU A 103 -8.06 -10.08 12.47
C LEU A 103 -9.04 -10.94 13.27
N ALA A 104 -8.78 -11.09 14.56
CA ALA A 104 -9.74 -11.67 15.46
C ALA A 104 -11.07 -10.87 15.40
N ALA A 105 -12.17 -11.58 15.66
CA ALA A 105 -13.47 -10.94 15.87
C ALA A 105 -13.30 -9.85 16.93
N PRO A 106 -13.97 -8.68 16.78
CA PRO A 106 -13.96 -7.68 17.83
C PRO A 106 -14.43 -8.33 19.13
N ALA A 107 -13.70 -8.09 20.23
CA ALA A 107 -14.15 -8.52 21.54
C ALA A 107 -15.57 -7.98 21.73
N ALA A 108 -16.53 -8.87 22.03
CA ALA A 108 -17.90 -8.46 22.32
C ALA A 108 -17.82 -7.42 23.44
N ALA A 109 -18.30 -6.21 23.16
CA ALA A 109 -18.48 -5.21 24.19
C ALA A 109 -19.63 -5.71 25.05
N ASP A 110 -19.34 -6.43 26.14
CA ASP A 110 -20.22 -6.61 27.32
C ASP A 110 -19.56 -7.53 28.36
N ASP A 111 -19.05 -6.94 29.46
CA ASP A 111 -19.35 -7.47 30.80
C ASP A 111 -19.15 -6.45 31.95
N VAL A 112 -19.63 -5.21 31.79
CA VAL A 112 -19.68 -4.24 32.93
C VAL A 112 -21.01 -4.37 33.71
N SER A 113 -21.81 -5.41 33.43
CA SER A 113 -23.13 -5.59 34.04
C SER A 113 -23.11 -6.26 35.43
N TYR A 114 -21.96 -6.81 35.87
CA TYR A 114 -21.85 -7.55 37.15
C TYR A 114 -21.44 -6.73 38.38
N MET A 115 -21.14 -5.43 38.27
CA MET A 115 -20.72 -4.60 39.43
C MET A 115 -21.82 -3.72 40.06
N LYS A 116 -23.10 -3.85 39.66
CA LYS A 116 -24.21 -3.06 40.22
C LYS A 116 -25.17 -3.80 41.16
N ARG A 117 -24.79 -4.98 41.69
CA ARG A 117 -25.56 -5.67 42.73
C ARG A 117 -24.63 -6.05 43.89
N GLY A 118 -24.60 -5.20 44.91
CA GLY A 118 -23.88 -5.39 46.17
C GLY A 118 -24.09 -4.18 47.06
#